data_AF-A0A7S4W1K7-F1
#
_entry.id   AF-A0A7S4W1K7-F1
#
_cell.length_a   1.000
_cell.length_b   1.000
_cell.length_c   1.000
_cell.angle_alpha   90.00
_cell.angle_beta   90.00
_cell.angle_gamma   90.00
#
_symmetry.space_group_name_H-M   'P 1'
#
loop_
_entity.id
_entity.type
_entity.pdbx_description
1 polymer ?
#
loop_
_entity_poly.entity_id
_entity_poly.type
_entity_poly.pdbx_seq_one_letter_code
_entity_poly.pdbx_strand_id
1 'polypeptide(L)'
;ERERRQWLPRHRRPLAAAAPSKMAGRSGPAAVSGRWRSDGLSAGERASVAMLAAARARLVLDEGGLDTRSEKGGDACRGFLKALEEAAEAFGIEPAPRTYRCQFTEKYRELFAGQARSYRVDMLEAGMHLGRSPVIWANGEQYELSGAVVELSQELQFGWAALRSALSRWSSRLARRSELSAAMRSFDEAWAGFERAYVSEITEVQEQAKHLVAEAIERERRLRAIEMSLAGEDLLEAPRYQEEVRRFVGCLSRLNAAANVQRKGRDDLSAGILEGAIEILVRVEGGQPIPDVALDVAHTLAARVVESFVSLREYLRGFRGRLDQLHPELCRN
;
A
#
# COMPACT_ATOMS: atom_id res chain seq x y z
N GLU A 1 12.34 -9.20 -6.27
CA GLU A 1 11.94 -8.76 -4.91
C GLU A 1 11.70 -7.24 -4.75
N ARG A 2 12.42 -6.35 -5.46
CA ARG A 2 12.16 -4.89 -5.42
C ARG A 2 10.75 -4.49 -5.90
N GLU A 3 10.18 -5.19 -6.87
CA GLU A 3 8.78 -4.98 -7.31
C GLU A 3 7.73 -5.48 -6.30
N ARG A 4 8.07 -6.40 -5.40
CA ARG A 4 7.13 -6.94 -4.41
C ARG A 4 6.95 -6.04 -3.18
N ARG A 5 7.81 -5.01 -3.01
CA ARG A 5 7.67 -3.98 -1.97
C ARG A 5 6.74 -2.81 -2.38
N GLN A 6 6.24 -2.78 -3.62
CA GLN A 6 5.48 -1.64 -4.14
C GLN A 6 4.02 -1.56 -3.69
N TRP A 7 3.51 -2.60 -3.03
CA TRP A 7 2.08 -2.88 -2.95
C TRP A 7 1.42 -2.61 -1.60
N LEU A 8 2.20 -2.27 -0.58
CA LEU A 8 1.68 -1.79 0.68
C LEU A 8 1.84 -0.25 0.73
N PRO A 9 0.81 0.48 1.20
CA PRO A 9 0.86 1.93 1.28
C PRO A 9 2.06 2.38 2.10
N ARG A 10 2.86 3.30 1.54
CA ARG A 10 3.96 3.91 2.31
C ARG A 10 3.36 4.93 3.27
N HIS A 11 3.49 4.69 4.58
CA HIS A 11 3.19 5.71 5.59
C HIS A 11 4.11 6.93 5.38
N ARG A 12 3.60 8.00 4.78
CA ARG A 12 4.32 9.29 4.64
C ARG A 12 4.30 10.02 5.98
N ARG A 13 5.47 10.47 6.46
CA ARG A 13 5.55 11.45 7.56
C ARG A 13 5.03 12.82 7.07
N PRO A 14 4.37 13.63 7.91
CA PRO A 14 4.33 15.08 7.71
C PRO A 14 5.75 15.63 7.74
N LEU A 15 6.07 16.56 6.84
CA LEU A 15 7.34 17.30 6.83
C LEU A 15 7.44 18.15 8.10
N ALA A 16 8.27 17.73 9.05
CA ALA A 16 8.73 18.56 10.15
C ALA A 16 10.27 18.55 10.19
N ALA A 17 10.83 19.76 10.31
CA ALA A 17 12.24 20.08 10.18
C ALA A 17 13.13 19.40 11.23
N ALA A 18 14.33 18.99 10.81
CA ALA A 18 15.37 18.43 11.66
C ALA A 18 16.50 19.45 11.91
N ALA A 19 17.09 19.39 13.11
CA ALA A 19 18.54 19.46 13.29
C ALA A 19 18.97 18.73 14.59
N PRO A 20 20.17 18.10 14.65
CA PRO A 20 20.45 16.99 15.57
C PRO A 20 21.45 17.32 16.69
N SER A 21 21.46 16.51 17.76
CA SER A 21 22.56 16.45 18.74
C SER A 21 23.17 15.05 18.76
N LYS A 22 24.49 14.99 18.54
CA LYS A 22 25.32 13.78 18.44
C LYS A 22 25.64 13.22 19.84
N MET A 23 25.37 11.94 20.06
CA MET A 23 26.21 11.11 20.94
C MET A 23 26.29 9.69 20.37
N ALA A 24 27.49 9.36 19.86
CA ALA A 24 27.85 8.03 19.41
C ALA A 24 28.56 7.28 20.54
N GLY A 25 27.88 6.29 21.12
CA GLY A 25 28.49 5.29 22.01
C GLY A 25 28.64 3.97 21.26
N ARG A 26 29.83 3.71 20.70
CA ARG A 26 30.19 2.40 20.15
C ARG A 26 30.51 1.44 21.30
N SER A 27 29.64 0.45 21.53
CA SER A 27 29.95 -0.71 22.37
C SER A 27 30.32 -1.89 21.47
N GLY A 28 31.57 -2.33 21.54
CA GLY A 28 32.04 -3.53 20.84
C GLY A 28 31.61 -4.82 21.56
N PRO A 29 31.48 -5.96 20.85
CA PRO A 29 31.07 -7.22 21.46
C PRO A 29 32.25 -7.87 22.18
N ALA A 30 32.14 -8.01 23.51
CA ALA A 30 33.02 -8.88 24.29
C ALA A 30 32.61 -10.34 24.04
N ALA A 31 33.56 -11.15 23.57
CA ALA A 31 33.40 -12.59 23.41
C ALA A 31 33.36 -13.26 24.80
N VAL A 32 32.16 -13.57 25.29
CA VAL A 32 31.97 -14.30 26.55
C VAL A 32 31.81 -15.79 26.25
N SER A 33 32.93 -16.51 26.27
CA SER A 33 32.95 -17.98 26.26
C SER A 33 32.56 -18.49 27.65
N GLY A 34 31.28 -18.80 27.85
CA GLY A 34 30.87 -19.55 29.03
C GLY A 34 29.87 -20.64 28.67
N ARG A 35 30.03 -21.77 29.33
CA ARG A 35 29.16 -22.95 29.21
C ARG A 35 27.70 -22.54 29.33
N TRP A 36 26.95 -22.76 28.25
CA TRP A 36 25.49 -22.70 28.24
C TRP A 36 24.96 -23.75 29.23
N ARG A 37 24.05 -23.37 30.14
CA ARG A 37 23.24 -24.37 30.85
C ARG A 37 22.34 -25.01 29.80
N SER A 38 22.80 -26.12 29.25
CA SER A 38 22.21 -26.85 28.13
C SER A 38 21.10 -27.79 28.58
N ASP A 39 20.33 -27.41 29.61
CA ASP A 39 19.32 -28.28 30.20
C ASP A 39 18.16 -28.44 29.19
N GLY A 40 18.23 -29.52 28.42
CA GLY A 40 17.13 -30.03 27.59
C GLY A 40 17.03 -29.51 26.16
N LEU A 41 17.97 -28.69 25.65
CA LEU A 41 17.95 -28.31 24.22
C LEU A 41 18.60 -29.37 23.33
N SER A 42 18.03 -29.60 22.14
CA SER A 42 18.71 -30.33 21.07
C SER A 42 19.88 -29.52 20.48
N ALA A 43 20.75 -30.17 19.71
CA ALA A 43 21.81 -29.47 18.99
C ALA A 43 21.25 -28.46 17.97
N GLY A 44 20.14 -28.82 17.30
CA GLY A 44 19.45 -27.94 16.36
C GLY A 44 18.86 -26.71 17.05
N GLU A 45 18.15 -26.89 18.16
CA GLU A 45 17.59 -25.76 18.91
C GLU A 45 18.68 -24.79 19.38
N ARG A 46 19.81 -25.30 19.90
CA ARG A 46 20.94 -24.44 20.29
C ARG A 46 21.49 -23.63 19.12
N ALA A 47 21.66 -24.26 17.96
CA ALA A 47 22.15 -23.59 16.77
C ALA A 47 21.17 -22.49 16.33
N SER A 48 19.87 -22.78 16.27
CA SER A 48 18.86 -21.81 15.86
C SER A 48 18.75 -20.62 16.83
N VAL A 49 18.83 -20.84 18.15
CA VAL A 49 18.84 -19.70 19.11
C VAL A 49 20.12 -18.87 18.98
N ALA A 50 21.27 -19.51 18.74
CA ALA A 50 22.51 -18.78 18.49
C ALA A 50 22.42 -17.91 17.24
N MET A 51 21.84 -18.44 16.15
CA MET A 51 21.57 -17.67 14.93
C MET A 51 20.59 -16.52 15.17
N LEU A 52 19.49 -16.78 15.89
CA LEU A 52 18.49 -15.76 16.25
C LEU A 52 19.09 -14.65 17.11
N ALA A 53 19.92 -14.99 18.10
CA ALA A 53 20.63 -14.02 18.93
C ALA A 53 21.65 -13.20 18.12
N ALA A 54 22.38 -13.83 17.21
CA ALA A 54 23.31 -13.15 16.31
C ALA A 54 22.58 -12.20 15.34
N ALA A 55 21.44 -12.62 14.78
CA ALA A 55 20.61 -11.79 13.92
C ALA A 55 20.03 -10.60 14.69
N ARG A 56 19.62 -10.81 15.95
CA ARG A 56 19.15 -9.74 16.83
C ARG A 56 20.22 -8.66 17.05
N ALA A 57 21.48 -9.06 17.24
CA ALA A 57 22.59 -8.13 17.44
C ALA A 57 22.88 -7.27 16.20
N ARG A 58 22.41 -7.67 15.01
CA ARG A 58 22.55 -6.92 13.76
C ARG A 58 21.40 -5.94 13.50
N LEU A 59 20.31 -6.03 14.26
CA LEU A 59 19.18 -5.10 14.12
C LEU A 59 19.66 -3.66 14.30
N VAL A 60 19.29 -2.80 13.36
CA VAL A 60 19.60 -1.39 13.40
C VAL A 60 18.46 -0.67 14.13
N LEU A 61 18.81 0.19 15.07
CA LEU A 61 17.86 1.05 15.78
C LEU A 61 18.08 2.49 15.30
N ASP A 62 16.98 3.18 15.00
CA ASP A 62 16.98 4.59 14.59
C ASP A 62 15.89 5.36 15.35
N GLU A 63 16.21 6.57 15.83
CA GLU A 63 15.30 7.46 16.59
C GLU A 63 14.45 6.74 17.68
N GLY A 64 15.01 5.74 18.36
CA GLY A 64 14.32 4.97 19.41
C GLY A 64 13.38 3.86 18.90
N GLY A 65 13.39 3.56 17.60
CA GLY A 65 12.63 2.48 16.96
C GLY A 65 13.52 1.50 16.18
N LEU A 66 12.89 0.47 15.61
CA LEU A 66 13.54 -0.44 14.67
C LEU A 66 13.67 0.24 13.31
N ASP A 67 14.88 0.31 12.77
CA ASP A 67 15.07 0.80 11.41
C ASP A 67 14.67 -0.30 10.40
N THR A 68 13.47 -0.18 9.84
CA THR A 68 12.98 -1.05 8.76
C THR A 68 13.08 -0.39 7.39
N ARG A 69 13.37 0.92 7.35
CA ARG A 69 13.25 1.77 6.16
C ARG A 69 14.55 1.90 5.39
N SER A 70 15.70 1.95 6.07
CA SER A 70 16.98 1.92 5.38
C SER A 70 17.20 0.53 4.76
N GLU A 71 17.98 0.46 3.68
CA GLU A 71 18.30 -0.83 3.04
C GLU A 71 18.98 -1.77 4.04
N LYS A 72 19.96 -1.25 4.79
CA LYS A 72 20.66 -1.99 5.84
C LYS A 72 19.74 -2.45 6.97
N GLY A 73 18.87 -1.57 7.45
CA GLY A 73 17.92 -1.86 8.53
C GLY A 73 16.88 -2.89 8.10
N GLY A 74 16.30 -2.72 6.92
CA GLY A 74 15.36 -3.66 6.32
C GLY A 74 15.96 -5.06 6.09
N ASP A 75 17.21 -5.15 5.65
CA ASP A 75 17.90 -6.42 5.47
C ASP A 75 18.24 -7.12 6.79
N ALA A 76 18.71 -6.35 7.79
CA ALA A 76 18.92 -6.87 9.14
C ALA A 76 17.62 -7.38 9.77
N CYS A 77 16.52 -6.64 9.62
CA CYS A 77 15.20 -7.03 10.10
C CYS A 77 14.72 -8.30 9.41
N ARG A 78 14.87 -8.40 8.09
CA ARG A 78 14.52 -9.62 7.32
C ARG A 78 15.31 -10.84 7.81
N GLY A 79 16.62 -10.67 8.02
CA GLY A 79 17.48 -11.73 8.55
C GLY A 79 17.05 -12.19 9.95
N PHE A 80 16.65 -11.26 10.83
CA PHE A 80 16.11 -11.59 12.14
C PHE A 80 14.79 -12.34 12.07
N LEU A 81 13.83 -11.86 11.26
CA LEU A 81 12.52 -12.50 11.10
C LEU A 81 12.65 -13.91 10.53
N LYS A 82 13.54 -14.13 9.56
CA LYS A 82 13.84 -15.47 9.04
C LYS A 82 14.45 -16.39 10.11
N ALA A 83 15.42 -15.89 10.87
CA ALA A 83 16.02 -16.66 11.97
C ALA A 83 15.00 -16.99 13.06
N LEU A 84 13.98 -16.14 13.25
CA LEU A 84 12.89 -16.39 14.20
C LEU A 84 11.98 -17.53 13.73
N GLU A 85 11.68 -17.60 12.43
CA GLU A 85 10.93 -18.72 11.84
C GLU A 85 11.69 -20.04 12.01
N GLU A 86 12.96 -20.06 11.64
CA GLU A 86 13.84 -21.24 11.77
C GLU A 86 14.00 -21.68 13.23
N ALA A 87 14.04 -20.74 14.17
CA ALA A 87 14.06 -21.03 15.60
C ALA A 87 12.73 -21.60 16.09
N ALA A 88 11.60 -21.05 15.66
CA ALA A 88 10.28 -21.56 16.04
C ALA A 88 10.06 -22.99 15.50
N GLU A 89 10.52 -23.27 14.28
CA GLU A 89 10.49 -24.61 13.69
C GLU A 89 11.39 -25.59 14.45
N ALA A 90 12.64 -25.22 14.75
CA ALA A 90 13.56 -26.06 15.52
C ALA A 90 13.03 -26.40 16.92
N PHE A 91 12.23 -25.52 17.52
CA PHE A 91 11.59 -25.72 18.82
C PHE A 91 10.30 -26.56 18.74
N GLY A 92 9.85 -26.93 17.54
CA GLY A 92 8.58 -27.62 17.32
C GLY A 92 7.38 -26.77 17.70
N ILE A 93 7.48 -25.44 17.58
CA ILE A 93 6.35 -24.55 17.83
C ILE A 93 5.38 -24.69 16.66
N GLU A 94 4.13 -25.04 16.95
CA GLU A 94 3.08 -25.08 15.95
C GLU A 94 2.74 -23.66 15.46
N PRO A 95 2.61 -23.45 14.14
CA PRO A 95 2.27 -22.12 13.62
C PRO A 95 0.83 -21.73 13.96
N ALA A 96 0.63 -20.47 14.31
CA ALA A 96 -0.72 -19.92 14.47
C ALA A 96 -1.54 -20.11 13.17
N PRO A 97 -2.86 -20.39 13.26
CA PRO A 97 -3.71 -20.67 12.10
C PRO A 97 -3.72 -19.52 11.09
N ARG A 98 -3.49 -19.84 9.82
CA ARG A 98 -3.44 -18.90 8.68
C ARG A 98 -4.42 -19.22 7.57
N THR A 99 -5.48 -19.96 7.88
CA THR A 99 -6.53 -20.32 6.92
C THR A 99 -7.20 -19.09 6.32
N TYR A 100 -7.24 -17.95 7.03
CA TYR A 100 -7.74 -16.68 6.53
C TYR A 100 -7.01 -16.20 5.25
N ARG A 101 -5.77 -16.63 4.99
CA ARG A 101 -5.05 -16.26 3.77
C ARG A 101 -5.79 -16.68 2.50
N CYS A 102 -6.67 -17.69 2.55
CA CYS A 102 -7.48 -18.09 1.40
C CYS A 102 -8.50 -17.02 0.97
N GLN A 103 -8.85 -16.10 1.87
CA GLN A 103 -9.79 -15.00 1.63
C GLN A 103 -9.10 -13.74 1.08
N PHE A 104 -7.76 -13.71 1.08
CA PHE A 104 -7.03 -12.58 0.51
C PHE A 104 -7.14 -12.56 -1.02
N THR A 105 -6.92 -11.38 -1.61
CA THR A 105 -6.83 -11.23 -3.06
C THR A 105 -5.73 -12.14 -3.63
N GLU A 106 -5.85 -12.54 -4.89
CA GLU A 106 -4.90 -13.43 -5.58
C GLU A 106 -3.44 -13.00 -5.37
N LYS A 107 -3.18 -11.71 -5.51
CA LYS A 107 -1.87 -11.12 -5.29
C LYS A 107 -1.33 -11.32 -3.87
N TYR A 108 -2.15 -11.16 -2.83
CA TYR A 108 -1.71 -11.45 -1.46
C TYR A 108 -1.56 -12.96 -1.24
N ARG A 109 -2.41 -13.80 -1.83
CA ARG A 109 -2.24 -15.26 -1.79
C ARG A 109 -0.91 -15.71 -2.39
N GLU A 110 -0.52 -15.15 -3.53
CA GLU A 110 0.79 -15.40 -4.15
C GLU A 110 1.96 -14.95 -3.27
N LEU A 111 1.80 -13.86 -2.52
CA LEU A 111 2.84 -13.37 -1.61
C LEU A 111 3.11 -14.32 -0.44
N PHE A 112 2.13 -15.16 -0.06
CA PHE A 112 2.22 -16.10 1.06
C PHE A 112 2.16 -17.57 0.66
N ALA A 113 2.19 -17.87 -0.65
CA ALA A 113 1.98 -19.22 -1.16
C ALA A 113 3.02 -20.21 -0.61
N GLY A 114 2.52 -21.33 -0.06
CA GLY A 114 3.35 -22.44 0.45
C GLY A 114 4.04 -22.17 1.79
N GLN A 115 3.72 -21.08 2.49
CA GLN A 115 4.43 -20.69 3.70
C GLN A 115 3.53 -20.74 4.95
N ALA A 116 3.88 -21.61 5.90
CA ALA A 116 3.19 -21.70 7.20
C ALA A 116 3.53 -20.52 8.12
N ARG A 117 4.76 -20.00 8.05
CA ARG A 117 5.19 -18.72 8.64
C ARG A 117 5.84 -17.88 7.55
N SER A 118 5.52 -16.59 7.54
CA SER A 118 6.06 -15.62 6.59
C SER A 118 6.03 -14.24 7.22
N TYR A 119 6.95 -14.00 8.15
CA TYR A 119 7.12 -12.72 8.80
C TYR A 119 7.81 -11.75 7.85
N ARG A 120 7.10 -10.69 7.48
CA ARG A 120 7.59 -9.71 6.52
C ARG A 120 7.92 -8.38 7.19
N VAL A 121 8.98 -7.73 6.72
CA VAL A 121 9.45 -6.46 7.29
C VAL A 121 8.40 -5.35 7.18
N ASP A 122 7.66 -5.30 6.06
CA ASP A 122 6.61 -4.32 5.81
C ASP A 122 5.43 -4.45 6.80
N MET A 123 5.02 -5.68 7.11
CA MET A 123 4.01 -5.97 8.13
C MET A 123 4.48 -5.59 9.54
N LEU A 124 5.72 -5.92 9.90
CA LEU A 124 6.27 -5.52 11.19
C LEU A 124 6.34 -3.99 11.29
N GLU A 125 6.83 -3.32 10.24
CA GLU A 125 6.88 -1.85 10.18
C GLU A 125 5.50 -1.22 10.42
N ALA A 126 4.47 -1.72 9.73
CA ALA A 126 3.10 -1.26 9.93
C ALA A 126 2.66 -1.45 11.39
N GLY A 127 2.82 -2.66 11.94
CA GLY A 127 2.45 -2.96 13.33
C GLY A 127 3.16 -2.09 14.36
N MET A 128 4.41 -1.69 14.13
CA MET A 128 5.17 -0.81 15.03
C MET A 128 4.78 0.68 14.91
N HIS A 129 4.17 1.10 13.80
CA HIS A 129 3.86 2.52 13.56
C HIS A 129 2.40 2.88 13.77
N LEU A 130 1.47 1.94 13.64
CA LEU A 130 0.03 2.21 13.71
C LEU A 130 -0.42 2.81 15.04
N GLY A 131 0.24 2.48 16.16
CA GLY A 131 -0.05 3.09 17.45
C GLY A 131 0.21 4.60 17.54
N ARG A 132 0.95 5.18 16.58
CA ARG A 132 1.22 6.65 16.52
C ARG A 132 0.34 7.36 15.49
N SER A 133 -0.05 6.65 14.44
CA SER A 133 -0.88 7.20 13.37
C SER A 133 -1.58 6.03 12.66
N PRO A 134 -2.85 5.76 12.97
CA PRO A 134 -3.62 4.66 12.39
C PRO A 134 -4.17 5.05 11.00
N VAL A 135 -3.33 5.71 10.20
CA VAL A 135 -3.73 6.33 8.93
C VAL A 135 -2.95 5.74 7.78
N ILE A 136 -3.70 5.38 6.74
CA ILE A 136 -3.21 5.00 5.42
C ILE A 136 -3.54 6.10 4.42
N TRP A 137 -2.63 6.37 3.49
CA TRP A 137 -2.83 7.32 2.41
C TRP A 137 -2.95 6.58 1.08
N ALA A 138 -4.03 6.83 0.35
CA ALA A 138 -4.23 6.32 -1.01
C ALA A 138 -4.80 7.44 -1.89
N ASN A 139 -4.16 7.71 -3.03
CA ASN A 139 -4.61 8.70 -4.02
C ASN A 139 -4.92 10.10 -3.46
N GLY A 140 -4.14 10.55 -2.46
CA GLY A 140 -4.33 11.85 -1.83
C GLY A 140 -5.40 11.89 -0.74
N GLU A 141 -6.14 10.80 -0.55
CA GLU A 141 -7.11 10.63 0.52
C GLU A 141 -6.53 9.88 1.72
N GLN A 142 -7.00 10.26 2.90
CA GLN A 142 -6.65 9.66 4.18
C GLN A 142 -7.72 8.63 4.57
N TYR A 143 -7.28 7.44 4.94
CA TYR A 143 -8.09 6.32 5.40
C TYR A 143 -7.67 5.96 6.82
N GLU A 144 -8.61 6.04 7.75
CA GLU A 144 -8.39 5.62 9.14
C GLU A 144 -8.66 4.12 9.28
N LEU A 145 -7.69 3.40 9.84
CA LEU A 145 -7.85 1.99 10.15
C LEU A 145 -8.73 1.80 11.37
N SER A 146 -9.42 0.66 11.45
CA SER A 146 -10.31 0.38 12.55
C SER A 146 -9.57 0.27 13.89
N GLY A 147 -10.30 0.51 14.99
CA GLY A 147 -9.79 0.30 16.34
C GLY A 147 -9.30 -1.14 16.56
N ALA A 148 -9.92 -2.14 15.93
CA ALA A 148 -9.53 -3.53 16.04
C ALA A 148 -8.13 -3.79 15.46
N VAL A 149 -7.78 -3.19 14.31
CA VAL A 149 -6.43 -3.29 13.75
C VAL A 149 -5.41 -2.60 14.66
N VAL A 150 -5.79 -1.47 15.26
CA VAL A 150 -4.92 -0.75 16.21
C VAL A 150 -4.65 -1.60 17.45
N GLU A 151 -5.66 -2.21 18.04
CA GLU A 151 -5.52 -3.12 19.19
C GLU A 151 -4.62 -4.32 18.87
N LEU A 152 -4.85 -4.99 17.74
CA LEU A 152 -4.00 -6.11 17.28
C LEU A 152 -2.56 -5.67 17.00
N SER A 153 -2.34 -4.42 16.54
CA SER A 153 -0.99 -3.87 16.38
C SER A 153 -0.28 -3.68 17.72
N GLN A 154 -1.02 -3.31 18.78
CA GLN A 154 -0.48 -3.19 20.14
C GLN A 154 -0.13 -4.57 20.70
N GLU A 155 -1.00 -5.57 20.51
CA GLU A 155 -0.69 -6.97 20.87
C GLU A 155 0.59 -7.46 20.19
N LEU A 156 0.76 -7.16 18.89
CA LEU A 156 1.99 -7.46 18.16
C LEU A 156 3.21 -6.73 18.75
N GLN A 157 3.08 -5.46 19.15
CA GLN A 157 4.14 -4.72 19.83
C GLN A 157 4.51 -5.32 21.18
N PHE A 158 3.52 -5.75 21.98
CA PHE A 158 3.75 -6.45 23.24
C PHE A 158 4.44 -7.79 23.02
N GLY A 159 3.97 -8.60 22.07
CA GLY A 159 4.61 -9.86 21.69
C GLY A 159 6.05 -9.67 21.24
N TRP A 160 6.32 -8.64 20.44
CA TRP A 160 7.66 -8.26 20.00
C TRP A 160 8.57 -7.86 21.17
N ALA A 161 8.08 -7.05 22.10
CA ALA A 161 8.82 -6.63 23.28
C ALA A 161 9.13 -7.83 24.21
N ALA A 162 8.15 -8.71 24.42
CA ALA A 162 8.29 -9.93 25.20
C ALA A 162 9.35 -10.87 24.60
N LEU A 163 9.32 -11.07 23.28
CA LEU A 163 10.32 -11.85 22.55
C LEU A 163 11.73 -11.26 22.72
N ARG A 164 11.89 -9.94 22.55
CA ARG A 164 13.19 -9.26 22.76
C ARG A 164 13.68 -9.38 24.19
N SER A 165 12.79 -9.31 25.17
CA SER A 165 13.11 -9.50 26.58
C SER A 165 13.58 -10.93 26.86
N ALA A 166 12.84 -11.93 26.38
CA ALA A 166 13.19 -13.34 26.49
C ALA A 166 14.56 -13.63 25.85
N LEU A 167 14.82 -13.10 24.65
CA LEU A 167 16.13 -13.23 23.99
C LEU A 167 17.26 -12.52 24.75
N SER A 168 16.98 -11.41 25.44
CA SER A 168 17.99 -10.72 26.27
C SER A 168 18.35 -11.56 27.49
N ARG A 169 17.34 -12.08 28.18
CA ARG A 169 17.52 -12.98 29.30
C ARG A 169 18.20 -14.27 28.86
N TRP A 170 17.91 -14.78 27.66
CA TRP A 170 18.59 -15.92 27.08
C TRP A 170 20.09 -15.67 26.89
N SER A 171 20.47 -14.55 26.28
CA SER A 171 21.88 -14.17 26.13
C SER A 171 22.60 -14.03 27.48
N SER A 172 21.90 -13.57 28.51
CA SER A 172 22.41 -13.50 29.89
C SER A 172 22.35 -14.83 30.65
N ARG A 173 21.90 -15.92 30.01
CA ARG A 173 21.69 -17.26 30.60
C ARG A 173 20.68 -17.31 31.75
N LEU A 174 19.73 -16.37 31.75
CA LEU A 174 18.66 -16.24 32.74
C LEU A 174 17.32 -16.81 32.24
N ALA A 175 17.12 -16.92 30.93
CA ALA A 175 15.87 -17.44 30.37
C ALA A 175 15.87 -18.98 30.27
N ARG A 176 14.68 -19.58 30.41
CA ARG A 176 14.44 -21.01 30.20
C ARG A 176 13.93 -21.28 28.79
N ARG A 177 14.07 -22.52 28.30
CA ARG A 177 13.52 -22.96 27.01
C ARG A 177 12.02 -22.65 26.89
N SER A 178 11.25 -22.94 27.94
CA SER A 178 9.80 -22.72 27.98
C SER A 178 9.41 -21.25 27.84
N GLU A 179 10.20 -20.34 28.41
CA GLU A 179 9.98 -18.90 28.33
C GLU A 179 10.18 -18.38 26.91
N LEU A 180 11.27 -18.79 26.25
CA LEU A 180 11.53 -18.42 24.86
C LEU A 180 10.47 -19.03 23.92
N SER A 181 10.06 -20.28 24.19
CA SER A 181 8.99 -20.95 23.43
C SER A 181 7.66 -20.21 23.56
N ALA A 182 7.29 -19.80 24.78
CA ALA A 182 6.08 -19.05 25.03
C ALA A 182 6.10 -17.67 24.34
N ALA A 183 7.25 -16.99 24.38
CA ALA A 183 7.40 -15.70 23.71
C ALA A 183 7.31 -15.81 22.18
N MET A 184 7.92 -16.83 21.57
CA MET A 184 7.81 -17.09 20.14
C MET A 184 6.37 -17.45 19.72
N ARG A 185 5.66 -18.27 20.51
CA ARG A 185 4.25 -18.60 20.25
C ARG A 185 3.34 -17.38 20.34
N SER A 186 3.45 -16.62 21.42
CA SER A 186 2.65 -15.41 21.63
C SER A 186 2.90 -14.37 20.53
N PHE A 187 4.14 -14.22 20.07
CA PHE A 187 4.45 -13.37 18.92
C PHE A 187 3.80 -13.88 17.63
N ASP A 188 3.84 -15.19 17.36
CA ASP A 188 3.23 -15.79 16.16
C ASP A 188 1.71 -15.64 16.13
N GLU A 189 1.05 -15.79 17.27
CA GLU A 189 -0.40 -15.58 17.44
C GLU A 189 -0.79 -14.12 17.20
N ALA A 190 -0.09 -13.18 17.85
CA ALA A 190 -0.32 -11.75 17.67
C ALA A 190 -0.04 -11.31 16.23
N TRP A 191 1.00 -11.88 15.60
CA TRP A 191 1.30 -11.66 14.19
C TRP A 191 0.15 -12.11 13.30
N ALA A 192 -0.34 -13.34 13.49
CA ALA A 192 -1.39 -13.89 12.64
C ALA A 192 -2.70 -13.11 12.78
N GLY A 193 -3.04 -12.66 13.99
CA GLY A 193 -4.19 -11.78 14.23
C GLY A 193 -4.06 -10.44 13.51
N PHE A 194 -2.93 -9.75 13.71
CA PHE A 194 -2.65 -8.48 13.06
C PHE A 194 -2.59 -8.60 11.53
N GLU A 195 -1.92 -9.61 10.99
CA GLU A 195 -1.80 -9.86 9.55
C GLU A 195 -3.17 -9.99 8.90
N ARG A 196 -4.06 -10.79 9.49
CA ARG A 196 -5.42 -10.96 8.99
C ARG A 196 -6.15 -9.62 8.90
N ALA A 197 -6.22 -8.89 10.01
CA ALA A 197 -7.01 -7.66 10.08
C ALA A 197 -6.42 -6.55 9.18
N TYR A 198 -5.10 -6.36 9.23
CA TYR A 198 -4.43 -5.32 8.47
C TYR A 198 -4.50 -5.54 6.95
N VAL A 199 -4.29 -6.78 6.49
CA VAL A 199 -4.37 -7.09 5.04
C VAL A 199 -5.80 -6.98 4.53
N SER A 200 -6.80 -7.37 5.33
CA SER A 200 -8.21 -7.17 5.00
C SER A 200 -8.53 -5.69 4.82
N GLU A 201 -8.19 -4.83 5.78
CA GLU A 201 -8.50 -3.39 5.67
C GLU A 201 -7.73 -2.71 4.54
N ILE A 202 -6.46 -3.05 4.30
CA ILE A 202 -5.75 -2.51 3.13
C ILE A 202 -6.43 -2.94 1.84
N THR A 203 -6.95 -4.17 1.77
CA THR A 203 -7.66 -4.63 0.58
C THR A 203 -8.90 -3.77 0.34
N GLU A 204 -9.68 -3.48 1.39
CA GLU A 204 -10.85 -2.58 1.32
C GLU A 204 -10.46 -1.16 0.86
N VAL A 205 -9.39 -0.59 1.42
CA VAL A 205 -8.87 0.72 0.97
C VAL A 205 -8.44 0.66 -0.50
N GLN A 206 -7.80 -0.43 -0.93
CA GLN A 206 -7.39 -0.60 -2.33
C GLN A 206 -8.58 -0.74 -3.28
N GLU A 207 -9.65 -1.41 -2.87
CA GLU A 207 -10.89 -1.51 -3.64
C GLU A 207 -11.58 -0.15 -3.75
N GLN A 208 -11.67 0.59 -2.64
CA GLN A 208 -12.22 1.94 -2.62
C GLN A 208 -11.40 2.89 -3.49
N ALA A 209 -10.08 2.80 -3.45
CA ALA A 209 -9.17 3.56 -4.30
C ALA A 209 -9.40 3.30 -5.80
N LYS A 210 -9.76 2.06 -6.17
CA LYS A 210 -10.09 1.67 -7.56
C LYS A 210 -11.50 2.06 -7.98
N HIS A 211 -12.39 2.36 -7.04
CA HIS A 211 -13.79 2.70 -7.31
C HIS A 211 -13.93 3.89 -8.27
N LEU A 212 -13.04 4.89 -8.18
CA LEU A 212 -13.06 6.06 -9.10
C LEU A 212 -12.90 5.64 -10.57
N VAL A 213 -12.02 4.67 -10.85
CA VAL A 213 -11.84 4.14 -12.21
C VAL A 213 -13.05 3.31 -12.63
N ALA A 214 -13.56 2.47 -11.72
CA ALA A 214 -14.75 1.67 -11.98
C ALA A 214 -15.98 2.56 -12.31
N GLU A 215 -16.16 3.65 -11.57
CA GLU A 215 -17.20 4.64 -11.84
C GLU A 215 -17.00 5.28 -13.22
N ALA A 216 -15.78 5.71 -13.56
CA ALA A 216 -15.47 6.30 -14.87
C ALA A 216 -15.79 5.33 -16.03
N ILE A 217 -15.44 4.05 -15.89
CA ILE A 217 -15.75 3.00 -16.89
C ILE A 217 -17.26 2.83 -17.05
N GLU A 218 -18.01 2.79 -15.94
CA GLU A 218 -19.47 2.64 -15.99
C GLU A 218 -20.15 3.86 -16.62
N ARG A 219 -19.68 5.07 -16.33
CA ARG A 219 -20.15 6.31 -16.96
C ARG A 219 -19.88 6.31 -18.47
N GLU A 220 -18.70 5.89 -18.90
CA GLU A 220 -18.40 5.74 -20.31
C GLU A 220 -19.31 4.72 -21.01
N ARG A 221 -19.61 3.61 -20.32
CA ARG A 221 -20.55 2.61 -20.84
C ARG A 221 -21.95 3.19 -21.05
N ARG A 222 -22.42 4.03 -20.12
CA ARG A 222 -23.73 4.69 -20.21
C ARG A 222 -23.77 5.72 -21.33
N LEU A 223 -22.72 6.54 -21.46
CA LEU A 223 -22.57 7.47 -22.58
C LEU A 223 -22.72 6.75 -23.92
N ARG A 224 -21.98 5.64 -24.10
CA ARG A 224 -22.05 4.85 -25.32
C ARG A 224 -23.44 4.26 -25.57
N ALA A 225 -24.12 3.81 -24.52
CA ALA A 225 -25.48 3.30 -24.66
C ALA A 225 -26.46 4.39 -25.12
N ILE A 226 -26.31 5.61 -24.62
CA ILE A 226 -27.10 6.78 -25.06
C ILE A 226 -26.79 7.10 -26.53
N GLU A 227 -25.51 7.18 -26.90
CA GLU A 227 -25.06 7.43 -28.28
C GLU A 227 -25.63 6.40 -29.27
N MET A 228 -25.64 5.11 -28.89
CA MET A 228 -26.23 4.05 -29.72
C MET A 228 -27.76 4.15 -29.80
N SER A 229 -28.43 4.61 -28.75
CA SER A 229 -29.89 4.71 -28.72
C SER A 229 -30.45 5.89 -29.51
N LEU A 230 -29.66 6.96 -29.65
CA LEU A 230 -30.02 8.20 -30.34
C LEU A 230 -29.49 8.25 -31.78
N ALA A 231 -29.11 7.11 -32.36
CA ALA A 231 -28.51 7.05 -33.68
C ALA A 231 -29.40 7.73 -34.74
N GLY A 232 -29.02 8.94 -35.17
CA GLY A 232 -29.73 9.77 -36.15
C GLY A 232 -30.32 11.08 -35.63
N GLU A 233 -30.35 11.30 -34.30
CA GLU A 233 -30.73 12.59 -33.69
C GLU A 233 -29.49 13.44 -33.39
N ASP A 234 -29.68 14.75 -33.23
CA ASP A 234 -28.61 15.66 -32.83
C ASP A 234 -28.21 15.38 -31.37
N LEU A 235 -27.20 14.52 -31.21
CA LEU A 235 -26.68 14.09 -29.92
C LEU A 235 -26.30 15.26 -29.01
N LEU A 236 -25.83 16.36 -29.59
CA LEU A 236 -25.37 17.53 -28.85
C LEU A 236 -26.53 18.26 -28.18
N GLU A 237 -27.72 18.20 -28.75
CA GLU A 237 -28.94 18.85 -28.22
C GLU A 237 -29.71 17.94 -27.24
N ALA A 238 -29.41 16.64 -27.20
CA ALA A 238 -30.09 15.70 -26.33
C ALA A 238 -29.75 15.93 -24.84
N PRO A 239 -30.71 16.34 -23.98
CA PRO A 239 -30.42 16.71 -22.59
C PRO A 239 -29.83 15.55 -21.77
N ARG A 240 -30.27 14.31 -22.05
CA ARG A 240 -29.78 13.10 -21.39
C ARG A 240 -28.31 12.82 -21.72
N TYR A 241 -27.87 13.10 -22.95
CA TYR A 241 -26.48 12.94 -23.35
C TYR A 241 -25.61 13.98 -22.64
N GLN A 242 -26.01 15.26 -22.69
CA GLN A 242 -25.29 16.33 -22.02
C GLN A 242 -25.14 16.09 -20.50
N GLU A 243 -26.20 15.65 -19.83
CA GLU A 243 -26.14 15.34 -18.40
C GLU A 243 -25.13 14.23 -18.09
N GLU A 244 -25.10 13.16 -18.89
CA GLU A 244 -24.14 12.08 -18.68
C GLU A 244 -22.71 12.48 -19.05
N VAL A 245 -22.51 13.35 -20.05
CA VAL A 245 -21.19 13.94 -20.36
C VAL A 245 -20.70 14.75 -19.17
N ARG A 246 -21.54 15.60 -18.56
CA ARG A 246 -21.16 16.38 -17.37
C ARG A 246 -20.76 15.48 -16.20
N ARG A 247 -21.52 14.41 -15.96
CA ARG A 247 -21.19 13.42 -14.92
C ARG A 247 -19.89 12.69 -15.20
N PHE A 248 -19.67 12.30 -16.46
CA PHE A 248 -18.45 11.63 -16.87
C PHE A 248 -17.22 12.54 -16.72
N VAL A 249 -17.28 13.78 -17.22
CA VAL A 249 -16.20 14.76 -17.04
C VAL A 249 -15.96 15.04 -15.56
N GLY A 250 -17.00 15.19 -14.74
CA GLY A 250 -16.84 15.33 -13.28
C GLY A 250 -16.16 14.13 -12.62
N CYS A 251 -16.41 12.92 -13.12
CA CYS A 251 -15.69 11.71 -12.68
C CYS A 251 -14.21 11.73 -13.09
N LEU A 252 -13.91 12.14 -14.33
CA LEU A 252 -12.53 12.29 -14.82
C LEU A 252 -11.74 13.33 -14.01
N SER A 253 -12.36 14.44 -13.62
CA SER A 253 -11.70 15.48 -12.82
C SER A 253 -11.36 14.98 -11.42
N ARG A 254 -12.25 14.22 -10.78
CA ARG A 254 -11.96 13.52 -9.51
C ARG A 254 -10.84 12.50 -9.68
N LEU A 255 -10.88 11.71 -10.75
CA LEU A 255 -9.85 10.73 -11.06
C LEU A 255 -8.48 11.39 -11.27
N ASN A 256 -8.44 12.52 -11.99
CA ASN A 256 -7.23 13.30 -12.21
C ASN A 256 -6.67 13.88 -10.91
N ALA A 257 -7.53 14.43 -10.05
CA ALA A 257 -7.14 14.90 -8.73
C ALA A 257 -6.52 13.78 -7.88
N ALA A 258 -7.16 12.60 -7.88
CA ALA A 258 -6.72 11.41 -7.16
C ALA A 258 -5.39 10.83 -7.71
N ALA A 259 -5.21 10.83 -9.04
CA ALA A 259 -4.01 10.32 -9.68
C ALA A 259 -2.83 11.32 -9.63
N ASN A 260 -3.09 12.62 -9.57
CA ASN A 260 -2.05 13.64 -9.69
C ASN A 260 -1.70 14.33 -8.35
N VAL A 261 -1.38 13.50 -7.35
CA VAL A 261 -1.05 13.93 -5.98
C VAL A 261 0.21 14.82 -5.89
N GLN A 262 1.12 14.76 -6.88
CA GLN A 262 2.39 15.51 -6.85
C GLN A 262 2.39 16.80 -7.70
N ARG A 263 1.52 16.92 -8.71
CA ARG A 263 1.48 18.11 -9.59
C ARG A 263 0.10 18.74 -9.57
N LYS A 264 -0.29 19.35 -8.44
CA LYS A 264 -1.52 20.16 -8.28
C LYS A 264 -2.62 19.71 -9.23
N GLY A 265 -3.08 18.46 -9.07
CA GLY A 265 -4.10 17.87 -9.94
C GLY A 265 -5.22 18.87 -10.12
N ARG A 266 -5.39 19.36 -11.35
CA ARG A 266 -6.38 20.37 -11.70
C ARG A 266 -7.74 19.69 -11.66
N ASP A 267 -8.55 20.08 -10.69
CA ASP A 267 -9.96 19.73 -10.55
C ASP A 267 -10.89 20.75 -11.23
N ASP A 268 -10.32 21.85 -11.74
CA ASP A 268 -11.01 22.92 -12.47
C ASP A 268 -11.35 22.57 -13.93
N LEU A 269 -11.05 21.33 -14.37
CA LEU A 269 -11.46 20.82 -15.69
C LEU A 269 -12.94 20.46 -15.66
N SER A 270 -13.81 21.43 -15.98
CA SER A 270 -15.26 21.22 -16.02
C SER A 270 -15.74 20.80 -17.42
N ALA A 271 -16.96 20.27 -17.47
CA ALA A 271 -17.64 19.98 -18.73
C ALA A 271 -17.79 21.21 -19.64
N GLY A 272 -17.82 22.42 -19.05
CA GLY A 272 -17.90 23.67 -19.81
C GLY A 272 -16.70 23.90 -20.72
N ILE A 273 -15.52 23.35 -20.40
CA ILE A 273 -14.35 23.42 -21.29
C ILE A 273 -14.58 22.57 -22.54
N LEU A 274 -15.16 21.37 -22.37
CA LEU A 274 -15.50 20.48 -23.48
C LEU A 274 -16.64 21.06 -24.32
N GLU A 275 -17.70 21.56 -23.67
CA GLU A 275 -18.83 22.22 -24.33
C GLU A 275 -18.35 23.42 -25.16
N GLY A 276 -17.50 24.29 -24.60
CA GLY A 276 -16.92 25.43 -25.32
C GLY A 276 -15.99 25.02 -26.47
N ALA A 277 -15.22 23.94 -26.30
CA ALA A 277 -14.40 23.40 -27.38
C ALA A 277 -15.27 22.90 -28.56
N ILE A 278 -16.35 22.18 -28.28
CA ILE A 278 -17.28 21.71 -29.30
C ILE A 278 -17.93 22.90 -30.02
N GLU A 279 -18.37 23.93 -29.30
CA GLU A 279 -18.98 25.13 -29.89
C GLU A 279 -18.02 25.85 -30.86
N ILE A 280 -16.74 25.98 -30.49
CA ILE A 280 -15.71 26.57 -31.36
C ILE A 280 -15.58 25.77 -32.66
N LEU A 281 -15.51 24.44 -32.58
CA LEU A 281 -15.37 23.58 -33.76
C LEU A 281 -16.60 23.70 -34.69
N VAL A 282 -17.81 23.66 -34.13
CA VAL A 282 -19.06 23.82 -34.91
C VAL A 282 -19.12 25.17 -35.63
N ARG A 283 -18.70 26.26 -34.96
CA ARG A 283 -18.70 27.61 -35.55
C ARG A 283 -17.71 27.76 -36.71
N VAL A 284 -16.56 27.11 -36.63
CA VAL A 284 -15.53 27.11 -37.69
C VAL A 284 -16.01 26.28 -38.89
N GLU A 285 -16.60 25.10 -38.66
CA GLU A 285 -17.17 24.26 -39.72
C GLU A 285 -18.37 24.91 -40.42
N GLY A 286 -19.15 25.72 -39.68
CA GLY A 286 -20.31 26.47 -40.20
C GLY A 286 -19.97 27.69 -41.07
N GLY A 287 -18.70 27.96 -41.36
CA GLY A 287 -18.27 29.02 -42.29
C GLY A 287 -18.48 30.45 -41.79
N GLN A 288 -18.55 30.67 -40.47
CA GLN A 288 -18.67 32.01 -39.88
C GLN A 288 -17.36 32.80 -40.07
N PRO A 289 -17.40 34.03 -40.63
CA PRO A 289 -16.20 34.82 -40.90
C PRO A 289 -15.69 35.52 -39.63
N ILE A 290 -14.49 35.16 -39.15
CA ILE A 290 -13.84 35.75 -37.94
C ILE A 290 -12.30 35.83 -38.16
N PRO A 291 -11.56 36.81 -37.58
CA PRO A 291 -10.16 37.13 -37.94
C PRO A 291 -9.06 36.10 -37.62
N ASP A 292 -7.91 36.35 -38.25
CA ASP A 292 -7.05 35.41 -39.01
C ASP A 292 -5.90 34.69 -38.23
N VAL A 293 -5.82 34.77 -36.90
CA VAL A 293 -4.75 34.05 -36.13
C VAL A 293 -5.22 33.52 -34.77
N ALA A 294 -5.97 34.31 -34.01
CA ALA A 294 -6.48 33.88 -32.70
C ALA A 294 -7.49 32.72 -32.83
N LEU A 295 -8.21 32.66 -33.96
CA LEU A 295 -9.15 31.59 -34.26
C LEU A 295 -8.45 30.26 -34.55
N ASP A 296 -7.33 30.28 -35.28
CA ASP A 296 -6.57 29.06 -35.61
C ASP A 296 -5.97 28.41 -34.34
N VAL A 297 -5.48 29.25 -33.42
CA VAL A 297 -5.02 28.81 -32.09
C VAL A 297 -6.19 28.25 -31.28
N ALA A 298 -7.34 28.93 -31.24
CA ALA A 298 -8.52 28.47 -30.52
C ALA A 298 -9.07 27.15 -31.09
N HIS A 299 -9.12 27.02 -32.42
CA HIS A 299 -9.52 25.80 -33.13
C HIS A 299 -8.57 24.64 -32.82
N THR A 300 -7.26 24.88 -32.90
CA THR A 300 -6.24 23.87 -32.56
C THR A 300 -6.37 23.40 -31.10
N LEU A 301 -6.60 24.33 -30.17
CA LEU A 301 -6.81 24.00 -28.76
C LEU A 301 -8.12 23.22 -28.55
N ALA A 302 -9.22 23.65 -29.19
CA ALA A 302 -10.51 22.97 -29.11
C ALA A 302 -10.44 21.53 -29.66
N ALA A 303 -9.80 21.34 -30.81
CA ALA A 303 -9.56 20.02 -31.40
C ALA A 303 -8.78 19.11 -30.44
N ARG A 304 -7.71 19.62 -29.81
CA ARG A 304 -6.93 18.86 -28.82
C ARG A 304 -7.74 18.49 -27.57
N VAL A 305 -8.64 19.36 -27.11
CA VAL A 305 -9.53 19.06 -25.98
C VAL A 305 -10.46 17.91 -26.33
N VAL A 306 -11.10 17.95 -27.50
CA VAL A 306 -11.99 16.89 -27.97
C VAL A 306 -11.23 15.58 -28.21
N GLU A 307 -10.06 15.64 -28.85
CA GLU A 307 -9.18 14.48 -29.07
C GLU A 307 -8.75 13.82 -27.74
N SER A 308 -8.37 14.62 -26.75
CA SER A 308 -8.02 14.15 -25.41
C SER A 308 -9.21 13.47 -24.74
N PHE A 309 -10.41 14.05 -24.85
CA PHE A 309 -11.64 13.47 -24.32
C PHE A 309 -11.94 12.11 -24.97
N VAL A 310 -11.84 12.00 -26.29
CA VAL A 310 -12.03 10.74 -27.03
C VAL A 310 -10.99 9.70 -26.61
N SER A 311 -9.72 10.10 -26.54
CA SER A 311 -8.61 9.22 -26.14
C SER A 311 -8.81 8.65 -24.74
N LEU A 312 -9.28 9.46 -23.78
CA LEU A 312 -9.60 9.01 -22.42
C LEU A 312 -10.74 8.00 -22.40
N ARG A 313 -11.79 8.21 -23.21
CA ARG A 313 -12.89 7.25 -23.35
C ARG A 313 -12.38 5.92 -23.90
N GLU A 314 -11.54 5.94 -24.93
CA GLU A 314 -10.92 4.75 -25.50
C GLU A 314 -10.03 4.00 -24.51
N TYR A 315 -9.22 4.75 -23.75
CA TYR A 315 -8.42 4.20 -22.66
C TYR A 315 -9.30 3.46 -21.64
N LEU A 316 -10.35 4.10 -21.12
CA LEU A 316 -11.25 3.49 -20.15
C LEU A 316 -11.99 2.25 -20.69
N ARG A 317 -12.37 2.25 -21.99
CA ARG A 317 -12.92 1.06 -22.65
C ARG A 317 -11.93 -0.10 -22.62
N GLY A 318 -10.64 0.19 -22.82
CA GLY A 318 -9.56 -0.80 -22.73
C GLY A 318 -9.44 -1.43 -21.33
N PHE A 319 -9.79 -0.72 -20.27
CA PHE A 319 -9.72 -1.25 -18.89
C PHE A 319 -10.94 -2.08 -18.48
N ARG A 320 -11.95 -2.20 -19.35
CA ARG A 320 -13.10 -3.07 -19.10
C ARG A 320 -12.64 -4.50 -18.86
N GLY A 321 -12.97 -5.05 -17.69
CA GLY A 321 -12.58 -6.41 -17.29
C GLY A 321 -11.13 -6.56 -16.83
N ARG A 322 -10.37 -5.47 -16.69
CA ARG A 322 -8.96 -5.47 -16.23
C ARG A 322 -8.73 -4.60 -14.99
N LEU A 323 -9.78 -4.30 -14.23
CA LEU A 323 -9.69 -3.53 -12.97
C LEU A 323 -8.77 -4.18 -11.93
N ASP A 324 -8.67 -5.51 -11.96
CA ASP A 324 -7.77 -6.25 -11.07
C ASP A 324 -6.29 -5.97 -11.37
N GLN A 325 -5.96 -5.68 -12.63
CA GLN A 325 -4.60 -5.33 -13.07
C GLN A 325 -4.21 -3.89 -12.70
N LEU A 326 -5.19 -3.06 -12.33
CA LEU A 326 -4.95 -1.67 -11.98
C LEU A 326 -4.16 -1.57 -10.66
N HIS A 327 -3.12 -0.75 -10.66
CA HIS A 327 -2.39 -0.42 -9.45
C HIS A 327 -3.28 0.46 -8.54
N PRO A 328 -3.46 0.14 -7.24
CA PRO A 328 -4.31 0.91 -6.34
C PRO A 328 -3.88 2.37 -6.15
N GLU A 329 -2.57 2.65 -6.15
CA GLU A 329 -2.05 4.01 -6.33
C GLU A 329 -2.21 4.41 -7.80
N LEU A 330 -3.20 5.25 -8.09
CA LEU A 330 -3.61 5.64 -9.44
C LEU A 330 -2.50 6.36 -10.21
N CYS A 331 -1.61 7.07 -9.50
CA CYS A 331 -0.47 7.78 -10.08
C CYS A 331 0.58 6.88 -10.76
N ARG A 332 0.48 5.56 -10.59
CA ARG A 332 1.41 4.57 -11.15
C ARG A 332 0.86 3.81 -12.36
N ASN A 333 -0.38 4.08 -12.77
CA ASN A 333 -0.97 3.52 -13.99
C ASN A 333 -0.74 4.45 -15.17
#